data_AF-A0AA39HJY9-F1
#
_entry.id   AF-A0AA39HJY9-F1
#
_cell.length_a   1.000
_cell.length_b   1.000
_cell.length_c   1.000
_cell.angle_alpha   90.00
_cell.angle_beta   90.00
_cell.angle_gamma   90.00
#
_symmetry.space_group_name_H-M   'P 1'
#
loop_
_entity.id
_entity.type
_entity.pdbx_description
1 polymer ?
#
loop_
_entity_poly.entity_id
_entity_poly.type
_entity_poly.pdbx_seq_one_letter_code
_entity_poly.pdbx_strand_id
1 'polypeptide(L)'
;MDDDDRRTGSEAESSMSFEKIADFFSDQASDHWDANHVLFNNGKIWMWNRKYVNQHCYNWGHHVSFDGGLFTVFDTATNKWESPAPFPSICRAQNMEEALFTLKGRIYLLLYTHFGGVHFGKVFEWDEDERHFKEHSIVEADEGSSIYSADGDSSKHHVILADSDDGHSKYIVTFVDRTIRVHALTIDQDEKRCTVKKVAEVPDNLNFRRVQPCQAAFHNGKVFIMGGVHGCGFMFESGFVIRVDVNDGTSESIEVIDPNDSINPNTPKPPFSFTGARCTTVIGGAWMHISGACLQGMCNSTFNGEVWALVGLDSPKPQWQRLDFDIPDNGANSILVTDPAVPTIYGGSPSAGLLRATLN
;
A
#
# COMPACT_ATOMS: atom_id res chain seq x y z
N MET A 1 -27.63 57.57 -9.13
CA MET A 1 -28.82 56.73 -8.90
C MET A 1 -28.69 55.55 -9.85
N ASP A 2 -27.57 54.85 -9.79
CA ASP A 2 -27.12 53.87 -8.76
C ASP A 2 -27.74 52.52 -9.15
N ASP A 3 -27.02 51.74 -9.93
CA ASP A 3 -26.11 50.66 -9.46
C ASP A 3 -26.91 49.51 -8.82
N ASP A 4 -27.19 48.48 -9.62
CA ASP A 4 -27.57 47.14 -9.12
C ASP A 4 -26.50 46.15 -9.60
N ASP A 5 -25.34 46.25 -8.93
CA ASP A 5 -24.14 45.45 -9.12
C ASP A 5 -24.33 44.12 -8.38
N ARG A 6 -25.01 43.15 -9.01
CA ARG A 6 -25.11 41.78 -8.50
C ARG A 6 -23.77 41.07 -8.70
N ARG A 7 -22.87 41.27 -7.74
CA ARG A 7 -21.75 40.37 -7.45
C ARG A 7 -22.32 38.99 -7.08
N THR A 8 -22.31 38.08 -8.03
CA THR A 8 -22.24 36.65 -7.75
C THR A 8 -20.90 36.39 -7.07
N GLY A 9 -20.94 36.06 -5.78
CA GLY A 9 -19.77 35.61 -5.05
C GLY A 9 -19.25 34.35 -5.74
N SER A 10 -18.07 34.45 -6.35
CA SER A 10 -17.27 33.27 -6.63
C SER A 10 -16.92 32.68 -5.26
N GLU A 11 -17.54 31.55 -4.92
CA GLU A 11 -16.94 30.63 -3.96
C GLU A 11 -15.53 30.38 -4.48
N ALA A 12 -14.53 30.84 -3.72
CA ALA A 12 -13.15 30.48 -4.01
C ALA A 12 -13.08 28.98 -3.78
N GLU A 13 -13.19 28.20 -4.86
CA GLU A 13 -12.72 26.82 -4.90
C GLU A 13 -11.26 26.88 -4.46
N SER A 14 -11.03 26.56 -3.19
CA SER A 14 -9.70 26.42 -2.64
C SER A 14 -9.09 25.18 -3.27
N SER A 15 -8.50 25.33 -4.46
CA SER A 15 -7.71 24.26 -5.06
C SER A 15 -6.63 23.85 -4.07
N MET A 16 -6.63 22.57 -3.69
CA MET A 16 -5.61 22.04 -2.80
C MET A 16 -4.27 22.09 -3.52
N SER A 17 -3.26 22.70 -2.90
CA SER A 17 -1.92 22.80 -3.46
C SER A 17 -0.90 22.13 -2.56
N PHE A 18 0.09 21.48 -3.17
CA PHE A 18 1.24 20.94 -2.46
C PHE A 18 2.19 22.07 -2.07
N GLU A 19 2.52 22.15 -0.78
CA GLU A 19 3.58 23.03 -0.29
C GLU A 19 4.88 22.24 -0.13
N LYS A 20 6.01 22.86 -0.47
CA LYS A 20 7.33 22.27 -0.20
C LYS A 20 7.72 22.55 1.25
N ILE A 21 7.93 21.49 2.02
CA ILE A 21 8.25 21.57 3.45
C ILE A 21 9.72 21.31 3.77
N ALA A 22 10.46 20.67 2.85
CA ALA A 22 11.91 20.47 2.98
C ALA A 22 12.56 20.17 1.62
N ASP A 23 13.87 20.37 1.54
CA ASP A 23 14.68 19.74 0.51
C ASP A 23 14.82 18.23 0.78
N PHE A 24 15.13 17.46 -0.26
CA PHE A 24 15.41 16.04 -0.11
C PHE A 24 16.80 15.87 0.53
N PHE A 25 16.95 14.91 1.43
CA PHE A 25 18.18 14.74 2.23
C PHE A 25 19.41 14.25 1.45
N SER A 26 19.32 14.05 0.13
CA SER A 26 20.32 13.30 -0.64
C SER A 26 21.29 14.19 -1.42
N ASP A 27 22.56 14.15 -0.99
CA ASP A 27 23.74 14.47 -1.80
C ASP A 27 24.29 13.21 -2.52
N GLN A 28 23.70 12.03 -2.26
CA GLN A 28 24.16 10.74 -2.79
C GLN A 28 23.54 10.41 -4.15
N ALA A 29 24.21 9.54 -4.91
CA ALA A 29 23.71 9.07 -6.20
C ALA A 29 22.30 8.47 -6.08
N SER A 30 21.46 8.71 -7.09
CA SER A 30 20.06 8.25 -7.19
C SER A 30 19.85 6.79 -6.82
N ASP A 31 20.81 5.94 -7.17
CA ASP A 31 20.70 4.48 -7.17
C ASP A 31 20.45 3.88 -5.76
N HIS A 32 20.75 4.62 -4.68
CA HIS A 32 20.47 4.17 -3.32
C HIS A 32 19.02 4.37 -2.87
N TRP A 33 18.27 5.26 -3.53
CA TRP A 33 16.93 5.69 -3.10
C TRP A 33 15.84 5.43 -4.15
N ASP A 34 16.14 4.66 -5.20
CA ASP A 34 15.18 4.30 -6.24
C ASP A 34 14.15 3.26 -5.79
N ALA A 35 14.49 2.47 -4.76
CA ALA A 35 13.58 1.49 -4.15
C ALA A 35 13.64 1.60 -2.63
N ASN A 36 12.56 2.05 -2.01
CA ASN A 36 12.46 2.20 -0.56
C ASN A 36 11.17 1.59 -0.03
N HIS A 37 11.20 1.22 1.24
CA HIS A 37 9.98 1.26 2.05
C HIS A 37 9.84 2.65 2.64
N VAL A 38 8.60 3.13 2.66
CA VAL A 38 8.25 4.42 3.24
C VAL A 38 7.02 4.23 4.11
N LEU A 39 7.11 4.64 5.37
CA LEU A 39 6.01 4.57 6.32
C LEU A 39 5.90 5.86 7.12
N PHE A 40 4.67 6.21 7.49
CA PHE A 40 4.40 7.26 8.45
C PHE A 40 4.14 6.63 9.82
N ASN A 41 4.84 7.07 10.84
CA ASN A 41 4.67 6.60 12.21
C ASN A 41 4.99 7.71 13.21
N ASN A 42 4.08 8.00 14.14
CA ASN A 42 4.28 8.95 15.24
C ASN A 42 4.85 10.32 14.81
N GLY A 43 4.30 10.93 13.76
CA GLY A 43 4.76 12.24 13.28
C GLY A 43 6.10 12.19 12.54
N LYS A 44 6.55 11.01 12.12
CA LYS A 44 7.79 10.83 11.37
C LYS A 44 7.52 10.06 10.08
N ILE A 45 8.17 10.48 9.00
CA ILE A 45 8.25 9.70 7.76
C ILE A 45 9.56 8.91 7.82
N TRP A 46 9.43 7.60 7.88
CA TRP A 46 10.57 6.70 7.90
C TRP A 46 10.82 6.15 6.51
N MET A 47 12.09 6.07 6.13
CA MET A 47 12.51 5.49 4.86
C MET A 47 13.62 4.47 5.09
N TRP A 48 13.44 3.28 4.52
CA TRP A 48 14.49 2.26 4.46
C TRP A 48 14.78 1.94 3.00
N ASN A 49 16.05 1.98 2.63
CA ASN A 49 16.49 1.56 1.31
C ASN A 49 16.27 0.04 1.15
N ARG A 50 15.77 -0.36 -0.02
CA ARG A 50 15.65 -1.77 -0.41
C ARG A 50 16.77 -2.13 -1.39
N LYS A 51 17.68 -3.00 -0.97
CA LYS A 51 18.79 -3.50 -1.80
C LYS A 51 18.33 -4.66 -2.67
N TYR A 52 18.82 -4.69 -3.91
CA TYR A 52 18.59 -5.82 -4.80
C TYR A 52 19.32 -7.07 -4.28
N VAL A 53 18.56 -8.14 -4.01
CA VAL A 53 19.07 -9.46 -3.65
C VAL A 53 18.77 -10.45 -4.77
N ASN A 54 19.77 -11.26 -5.11
CA ASN A 54 19.64 -12.31 -6.11
C ASN A 54 19.30 -13.65 -5.43
N GLN A 55 18.22 -14.28 -5.88
CA GLN A 55 17.76 -15.59 -5.42
C GLN A 55 17.97 -16.63 -6.53
N HIS A 56 19.23 -17.03 -6.70
CA HIS A 56 19.65 -17.92 -7.78
C HIS A 56 18.90 -19.25 -7.83
N CYS A 57 18.45 -19.78 -6.68
CA CYS A 57 17.67 -21.03 -6.65
C CYS A 57 16.31 -20.90 -7.36
N TYR A 58 15.81 -19.67 -7.55
CA TYR A 58 14.50 -19.37 -8.12
C TYR A 58 14.59 -18.59 -9.44
N ASN A 59 15.81 -18.38 -9.98
CA ASN A 59 16.07 -17.52 -11.15
C ASN A 59 15.40 -16.14 -11.04
N TRP A 60 15.41 -15.57 -9.84
CA TRP A 60 14.71 -14.34 -9.52
C TRP A 60 15.56 -13.45 -8.64
N GLY A 61 15.24 -12.16 -8.60
CA GLY A 61 15.81 -11.21 -7.66
C GLY A 61 14.90 -10.01 -7.50
N HIS A 62 15.01 -9.34 -6.37
CA HIS A 62 14.13 -8.25 -5.99
C HIS A 62 14.79 -7.37 -4.94
N HIS A 63 14.16 -6.24 -4.64
CA HIS A 63 14.66 -5.29 -3.67
C HIS A 63 14.10 -5.59 -2.28
N VAL A 64 14.95 -5.67 -1.25
CA VAL A 64 14.55 -5.95 0.15
C VAL A 64 15.36 -5.11 1.13
N SER A 65 14.79 -4.92 2.32
CA SER A 65 15.39 -4.22 3.44
C SER A 65 15.99 -5.20 4.45
N PHE A 66 15.48 -6.44 4.52
CA PHE A 66 15.96 -7.43 5.49
C PHE A 66 17.45 -7.80 5.33
N ASP A 67 18.08 -7.52 4.19
CA ASP A 67 19.54 -7.69 4.00
C ASP A 67 20.36 -6.46 4.46
N GLY A 68 19.74 -5.56 5.22
CA GLY A 68 20.36 -4.35 5.76
C GLY A 68 20.52 -3.26 4.70
N GLY A 69 20.80 -2.05 5.14
CA GLY A 69 20.70 -0.90 4.24
C GLY A 69 21.07 0.41 4.88
N LEU A 70 20.59 1.48 4.26
CA LEU A 70 20.49 2.81 4.85
C LEU A 70 19.05 3.09 5.21
N PHE A 71 18.86 3.81 6.31
CA PHE A 71 17.57 4.40 6.64
C PHE A 71 17.75 5.89 6.92
N THR A 72 16.67 6.64 6.80
CA THR A 72 16.58 8.03 7.25
C THR A 72 15.16 8.32 7.71
N VAL A 73 15.01 9.43 8.43
CA VAL A 73 13.78 9.83 9.09
C VAL A 73 13.56 11.31 8.82
N PHE A 74 12.34 11.68 8.46
CA PHE A 74 11.89 13.06 8.46
C PHE A 74 10.95 13.30 9.63
N ASP A 75 11.29 14.25 10.50
CA ASP A 75 10.45 14.68 11.61
C ASP A 75 9.54 15.81 11.13
N THR A 76 8.21 15.59 11.16
CA THR A 76 7.23 16.56 10.64
C THR A 76 6.96 17.73 11.58
N ALA A 77 7.38 17.65 12.86
CA ALA A 77 7.26 18.75 13.80
C ALA A 77 8.38 19.78 13.60
N THR A 78 9.58 19.30 13.28
CA THR A 78 10.76 20.15 13.05
C THR A 78 11.04 20.45 11.58
N ASN A 79 10.35 19.74 10.67
CA ASN A 79 10.59 19.74 9.22
C ASN A 79 12.06 19.47 8.87
N LYS A 80 12.66 18.46 9.51
CA LYS A 80 14.07 18.11 9.31
C LYS A 80 14.26 16.63 9.05
N TRP A 81 15.16 16.35 8.11
CA TRP A 81 15.71 15.04 7.90
C TRP A 81 16.83 14.75 8.88
N GLU A 82 16.88 13.50 9.36
CA GLU A 82 18.07 12.93 9.95
C GLU A 82 19.08 12.55 8.85
N SER A 83 20.37 12.63 9.16
CA SER A 83 21.38 12.12 8.24
C SER A 83 21.20 10.61 8.03
N PRO A 84 21.27 10.10 6.79
CA PRO A 84 21.15 8.67 6.53
C PRO A 84 22.14 7.85 7.36
N ALA A 85 21.65 6.77 7.95
CA ALA A 85 22.43 5.89 8.81
C ALA A 85 22.31 4.43 8.36
N PRO A 86 23.35 3.61 8.52
CA PRO A 86 23.28 2.20 8.18
C PRO A 86 22.48 1.41 9.22
N PHE A 87 21.84 0.33 8.77
CA PHE A 87 21.25 -0.70 9.62
C PHE A 87 21.66 -2.10 9.14
N PRO A 88 21.85 -3.08 10.06
CA PRO A 88 22.39 -4.40 9.73
C PRO A 88 21.36 -5.31 9.04
N SER A 89 21.87 -6.36 8.39
CA SER A 89 21.07 -7.47 7.83
C SER A 89 20.51 -8.35 8.95
N ILE A 90 19.24 -8.74 8.84
CA ILE A 90 18.57 -9.68 9.75
C ILE A 90 18.54 -11.10 9.18
N CYS A 91 18.58 -11.26 7.86
CA CYS A 91 18.45 -12.55 7.18
C CYS A 91 19.13 -12.52 5.81
N ARG A 92 19.66 -13.67 5.38
CA ARG A 92 20.20 -13.89 4.02
C ARG A 92 19.64 -15.15 3.36
N ALA A 93 18.52 -15.66 3.88
CA ALA A 93 17.87 -16.83 3.30
C ALA A 93 17.29 -16.48 1.92
N GLN A 94 17.31 -17.47 1.03
CA GLN A 94 16.57 -17.40 -0.24
C GLN A 94 15.08 -17.69 0.00
N ASN A 95 14.25 -17.44 -1.01
CA ASN A 95 12.79 -17.58 -0.93
C ASN A 95 12.16 -16.74 0.19
N MET A 96 12.74 -15.61 0.54
CA MET A 96 12.15 -14.67 1.50
C MET A 96 11.70 -13.42 0.78
N GLU A 97 10.54 -12.92 1.19
CA GLU A 97 10.01 -11.59 0.88
C GLU A 97 9.60 -10.93 2.21
N GLU A 98 9.35 -9.62 2.17
CA GLU A 98 9.05 -8.83 3.36
C GLU A 98 7.79 -7.98 3.25
N ALA A 99 7.15 -7.75 4.39
CA ALA A 99 6.09 -6.77 4.53
C ALA A 99 6.41 -5.86 5.72
N LEU A 100 6.64 -4.57 5.45
CA LEU A 100 6.91 -3.55 6.47
C LEU A 100 5.62 -2.79 6.79
N PHE A 101 5.30 -2.62 8.07
CA PHE A 101 4.06 -1.95 8.50
C PHE A 101 4.17 -1.35 9.90
N THR A 102 3.20 -0.51 10.25
CA THR A 102 3.07 0.05 11.60
C THR A 102 1.94 -0.61 12.37
N LEU A 103 2.11 -0.91 13.65
CA LEU A 103 1.02 -1.40 14.51
C LEU A 103 1.18 -0.84 15.92
N LYS A 104 0.14 -0.21 16.47
CA LYS A 104 0.17 0.49 17.78
C LYS A 104 1.37 1.45 17.92
N GLY A 105 1.64 2.24 16.89
CA GLY A 105 2.73 3.22 16.87
C GLY A 105 4.15 2.62 16.82
N ARG A 106 4.28 1.32 16.55
CA ARG A 106 5.57 0.63 16.39
C ARG A 106 5.73 0.13 14.96
N ILE A 107 6.97 -0.07 14.52
CA ILE A 107 7.29 -0.45 13.15
C ILE A 107 7.77 -1.89 13.14
N TYR A 108 7.15 -2.71 12.29
CA TYR A 108 7.42 -4.13 12.20
C TYR A 108 7.77 -4.55 10.78
N LEU A 109 8.58 -5.58 10.67
CA LEU A 109 8.95 -6.26 9.44
C LEU A 109 8.58 -7.73 9.57
N LEU A 110 7.62 -8.18 8.76
CA LEU A 110 7.23 -9.58 8.64
C LEU A 110 8.00 -10.23 7.49
N LEU A 111 8.70 -11.33 7.78
CA LEU A 111 9.33 -12.16 6.76
C LEU A 111 8.45 -13.37 6.45
N TYR A 112 8.27 -13.64 5.16
CA TYR A 112 7.46 -14.77 4.68
C TYR A 112 8.08 -15.41 3.43
N THR A 113 7.72 -16.66 3.17
CA THR A 113 8.09 -17.33 1.91
C THR A 113 7.16 -16.91 0.79
N HIS A 114 7.68 -16.82 -0.42
CA HIS A 114 6.90 -16.29 -1.54
C HIS A 114 6.91 -17.20 -2.80
N PHE A 115 7.83 -18.16 -2.91
CA PHE A 115 7.74 -19.32 -3.80
C PHE A 115 7.30 -20.56 -3.02
N GLY A 116 6.56 -21.46 -3.67
CA GLY A 116 6.04 -22.67 -3.01
C GLY A 116 4.73 -22.45 -2.26
N GLY A 117 4.29 -21.20 -2.18
CA GLY A 117 3.16 -20.77 -1.36
C GLY A 117 3.53 -19.62 -0.42
N VAL A 118 2.69 -19.38 0.58
CA VAL A 118 2.88 -18.33 1.60
C VAL A 118 3.01 -18.98 2.97
N HIS A 119 4.18 -18.82 3.58
CA HIS A 119 4.47 -19.23 4.95
C HIS A 119 5.02 -18.05 5.75
N PHE A 120 4.32 -17.69 6.82
CA PHE A 120 4.74 -16.63 7.71
C PHE A 120 5.84 -17.14 8.64
N GLY A 121 7.02 -16.51 8.60
CA GLY A 121 8.19 -16.95 9.33
C GLY A 121 8.35 -16.26 10.67
N LYS A 122 8.87 -15.02 10.62
CA LYS A 122 9.22 -14.23 11.81
C LYS A 122 8.78 -12.79 11.64
N VAL A 123 8.47 -12.16 12.78
CA VAL A 123 8.27 -10.72 12.87
C VAL A 123 9.43 -10.10 13.62
N PHE A 124 9.91 -8.99 13.10
CA PHE A 124 10.94 -8.15 13.69
C PHE A 124 10.34 -6.79 14.03
N GLU A 125 10.80 -6.18 15.10
CA GLU A 125 10.43 -4.83 15.51
C GLU A 125 11.63 -3.90 15.30
N TRP A 126 11.39 -2.71 14.77
CA TRP A 126 12.41 -1.67 14.67
C TRP A 126 12.72 -1.08 16.05
N ASP A 127 13.96 -1.22 16.48
CA ASP A 127 14.47 -0.57 17.69
C ASP A 127 15.10 0.78 17.30
N GLU A 128 14.47 1.89 17.71
CA GLU A 128 14.92 3.24 17.37
C GLU A 128 16.27 3.60 18.01
N ASP A 129 16.53 3.10 19.23
CA ASP A 129 17.74 3.42 19.99
C ASP A 129 18.95 2.68 19.41
N GLU A 130 18.79 1.39 19.10
CA GLU A 130 19.85 0.56 18.52
C GLU A 130 19.91 0.61 16.99
N ARG A 131 18.92 1.25 16.34
CA ARG A 131 18.84 1.48 14.89
C ARG A 131 18.91 0.19 14.06
N HIS A 132 18.16 -0.82 14.48
CA HIS A 132 18.09 -2.11 13.80
C HIS A 132 16.77 -2.85 14.06
N PHE A 133 16.47 -3.82 13.20
CA PHE A 133 15.33 -4.71 13.40
C PHE A 133 15.72 -5.85 14.35
N LYS A 134 15.06 -5.92 15.52
CA LYS A 134 15.21 -7.01 16.49
C LYS A 134 14.12 -8.05 16.29
N GLU A 135 14.46 -9.33 16.45
CA GLU A 135 13.46 -10.39 16.44
C GLU A 135 12.45 -10.16 17.57
N HIS A 136 11.17 -10.03 17.20
CA HIS A 136 10.07 -9.96 18.15
C HIS A 136 9.61 -11.39 18.48
N SER A 137 9.23 -12.15 17.47
CA SER A 137 8.66 -13.49 17.63
C SER A 137 8.65 -14.31 16.35
N ILE A 138 8.56 -15.64 16.49
CA ILE A 138 8.13 -16.54 15.41
C ILE A 138 6.62 -16.38 15.23
N VAL A 139 6.13 -16.46 13.98
CA VAL A 139 4.69 -16.36 13.70
C VAL A 139 3.98 -17.67 14.02
N GLU A 140 2.98 -17.60 14.88
CA GLU A 140 2.05 -18.68 15.16
C GLU A 140 0.88 -18.62 14.17
N ALA A 141 1.00 -19.38 13.09
CA ALA A 141 -0.04 -19.48 12.05
C ALA A 141 -1.02 -20.62 12.37
N ASP A 142 -2.31 -20.38 12.24
CA ASP A 142 -3.32 -21.44 12.37
C ASP A 142 -3.35 -22.40 11.16
N GLU A 143 -4.14 -23.47 11.29
CA GLU A 143 -4.37 -24.41 10.20
C GLU A 143 -5.10 -23.72 9.04
N GLY A 144 -4.40 -23.57 7.91
CA GLY A 144 -4.89 -22.87 6.71
C GLY A 144 -4.34 -21.45 6.51
N SER A 145 -3.62 -20.89 7.48
CA SER A 145 -2.87 -19.63 7.30
C SER A 145 -1.58 -19.84 6.50
N SER A 146 -0.88 -20.96 6.73
CA SER A 146 0.20 -21.40 5.84
C SER A 146 -0.40 -22.09 4.61
N ILE A 147 -0.01 -21.63 3.44
CA ILE A 147 -0.61 -22.07 2.17
C ILE A 147 0.49 -22.61 1.29
N TYR A 148 0.35 -23.85 0.82
CA TYR A 148 1.23 -24.43 -0.18
C TYR A 148 0.60 -24.26 -1.56
N SER A 149 1.42 -23.94 -2.57
CA SER A 149 1.00 -23.94 -3.96
C SER A 149 1.10 -25.34 -4.56
N ALA A 150 0.09 -25.74 -5.32
CA ALA A 150 0.10 -26.96 -6.13
C ALA A 150 1.22 -26.95 -7.19
N ASP A 151 1.62 -25.76 -7.63
CA ASP A 151 2.73 -25.56 -8.58
C ASP A 151 4.11 -25.57 -7.88
N GLY A 152 4.13 -25.74 -6.55
CA GLY A 152 5.34 -25.75 -5.73
C GLY A 152 6.20 -24.50 -5.94
N ASP A 153 7.52 -24.66 -5.93
CA ASP A 153 8.49 -23.57 -6.01
C ASP A 153 8.51 -22.82 -7.36
N SER A 154 7.63 -23.17 -8.31
CA SER A 154 7.53 -22.52 -9.62
C SER A 154 6.59 -21.33 -9.67
N SER A 155 5.74 -21.15 -8.65
CA SER A 155 4.77 -20.06 -8.53
C SER A 155 5.22 -19.03 -7.50
N LYS A 156 5.04 -17.75 -7.83
CA LYS A 156 5.34 -16.61 -6.95
C LYS A 156 4.06 -16.02 -6.38
N HIS A 157 4.06 -15.77 -5.08
CA HIS A 157 2.96 -15.21 -4.32
C HIS A 157 3.39 -13.92 -3.64
N HIS A 158 2.42 -13.06 -3.37
CA HIS A 158 2.63 -11.81 -2.63
C HIS A 158 1.54 -11.69 -1.58
N VAL A 159 1.86 -10.95 -0.53
CA VAL A 159 0.89 -10.56 0.49
C VAL A 159 0.57 -9.08 0.35
N ILE A 160 -0.68 -8.70 0.61
CA ILE A 160 -1.10 -7.31 0.66
C ILE A 160 -1.58 -7.04 2.07
N LEU A 161 -1.08 -5.97 2.66
CA LEU A 161 -1.51 -5.53 3.99
C LEU A 161 -2.66 -4.53 3.86
N ALA A 162 -3.61 -4.65 4.78
CA ALA A 162 -4.67 -3.68 5.00
C ALA A 162 -4.65 -3.25 6.48
N ASP A 163 -4.64 -1.93 6.69
CA ASP A 163 -4.53 -1.31 8.00
C ASP A 163 -5.90 -1.30 8.70
N SER A 164 -6.01 -1.95 9.85
CA SER A 164 -7.24 -1.90 10.66
C SER A 164 -7.45 -0.52 11.30
N ASP A 165 -8.71 -0.10 11.35
CA ASP A 165 -9.14 1.14 12.03
C ASP A 165 -8.91 1.08 13.55
N ASP A 166 -8.92 -0.12 14.12
CA ASP A 166 -8.78 -0.34 15.56
C ASP A 166 -7.32 -0.27 16.06
N GLY A 167 -6.35 -0.26 15.14
CA GLY A 167 -4.92 -0.27 15.44
C GLY A 167 -4.43 -1.53 16.18
N HIS A 168 -5.27 -2.56 16.35
CA HIS A 168 -4.94 -3.79 17.07
C HIS A 168 -4.53 -4.93 16.14
N SER A 169 -5.06 -4.94 14.92
CA SER A 169 -4.79 -5.98 13.93
C SER A 169 -4.28 -5.37 12.61
N LYS A 170 -3.62 -6.19 11.81
CA LYS A 170 -3.51 -5.98 10.36
C LYS A 170 -4.23 -7.10 9.66
N TYR A 171 -4.78 -6.82 8.49
CA TYR A 171 -5.31 -7.86 7.63
C TYR A 171 -4.34 -8.15 6.50
N ILE A 172 -4.09 -9.43 6.26
CA ILE A 172 -3.21 -9.91 5.20
C ILE A 172 -4.09 -10.57 4.14
N VAL A 173 -4.03 -10.08 2.91
CA VAL A 173 -4.65 -10.71 1.75
C VAL A 173 -3.59 -11.53 1.04
N THR A 174 -3.84 -12.83 0.87
CA THR A 174 -2.97 -13.76 0.14
C THR A 174 -3.68 -14.29 -1.10
N PHE A 175 -2.92 -14.55 -2.16
CA PHE A 175 -3.41 -15.17 -3.39
C PHE A 175 -2.52 -16.34 -3.81
N VAL A 176 -3.01 -17.55 -3.59
CA VAL A 176 -2.32 -18.81 -3.91
C VAL A 176 -3.27 -19.70 -4.69
N ASP A 177 -2.81 -20.24 -5.82
CA ASP A 177 -3.59 -21.14 -6.68
C ASP A 177 -4.99 -20.62 -7.06
N ARG A 178 -5.10 -19.30 -7.28
CA ARG A 178 -6.34 -18.56 -7.58
C ARG A 178 -7.31 -18.36 -6.41
N THR A 179 -6.97 -18.86 -5.24
CA THR A 179 -7.76 -18.65 -4.03
C THR A 179 -7.30 -17.38 -3.32
N ILE A 180 -8.25 -16.49 -3.02
CA ILE A 180 -8.03 -15.31 -2.18
C ILE A 180 -8.36 -15.69 -0.74
N ARG A 181 -7.44 -15.43 0.19
CA ARG A 181 -7.69 -15.58 1.63
C ARG A 181 -7.37 -14.29 2.36
N VAL A 182 -8.12 -14.05 3.42
CA VAL A 182 -7.92 -12.94 4.36
C VAL A 182 -7.50 -13.53 5.69
N HIS A 183 -6.43 -13.00 6.26
CA HIS A 183 -5.91 -13.40 7.57
C HIS A 183 -5.82 -12.20 8.50
N ALA A 184 -6.06 -12.40 9.78
CA ALA A 184 -5.81 -11.40 10.82
C ALA A 184 -4.43 -11.65 11.43
N LEU A 185 -3.56 -10.65 11.33
CA LEU A 185 -2.28 -10.56 12.02
C LEU A 185 -2.46 -9.78 13.31
N THR A 186 -2.08 -10.39 14.43
CA THR A 186 -2.06 -9.73 15.75
C THR A 186 -0.69 -9.88 16.39
N ILE A 187 -0.27 -8.83 17.11
CA ILE A 187 1.00 -8.80 17.84
C ILE A 187 0.72 -8.41 19.28
N ASP A 188 1.08 -9.30 20.20
CA ASP A 188 1.14 -9.05 21.64
C ASP A 188 2.57 -8.68 22.03
N GLN A 189 2.73 -7.46 22.53
CA GLN A 189 4.03 -6.89 22.87
C GLN A 189 4.58 -7.46 24.17
N ASP A 190 3.72 -7.75 25.15
CA ASP A 190 4.12 -8.19 26.48
C ASP A 190 4.50 -9.67 26.45
N GLU A 191 3.74 -10.47 25.68
CA GLU A 191 3.98 -11.89 25.53
C GLU A 191 5.01 -12.23 24.44
N LYS A 192 5.49 -11.24 23.67
CA LYS A 192 6.31 -11.44 22.47
C LYS A 192 5.69 -12.50 21.56
N ARG A 193 4.41 -12.34 21.25
CA ARG A 193 3.64 -13.30 20.44
C ARG A 193 3.11 -12.63 19.19
N CYS A 194 3.25 -13.29 18.06
CA CYS A 194 2.61 -12.89 16.81
C CYS A 194 1.77 -14.04 16.31
N THR A 195 0.49 -13.79 16.04
CA THR A 195 -0.41 -14.81 15.50
C THR A 195 -0.98 -14.37 14.16
N VAL A 196 -1.08 -15.30 13.22
CA VAL A 196 -1.81 -15.13 11.96
C VAL A 196 -2.93 -16.15 11.94
N LYS A 197 -4.16 -15.66 11.81
CA LYS A 197 -5.36 -16.51 11.78
C LYS A 197 -6.14 -16.30 10.51
N LYS A 198 -6.58 -17.37 9.88
CA LYS A 198 -7.43 -17.28 8.69
C LYS A 198 -8.81 -16.77 9.11
N VAL A 199 -9.22 -15.66 8.51
CA VAL A 199 -10.52 -15.02 8.73
C VAL A 199 -11.52 -15.49 7.69
N ALA A 200 -11.11 -15.51 6.43
CA ALA A 200 -11.97 -15.86 5.32
C ALA A 200 -11.19 -16.51 4.17
N GLU A 201 -11.91 -17.33 3.41
CA GLU A 201 -11.52 -17.77 2.07
C GLU A 201 -12.62 -17.31 1.12
N VAL A 202 -12.26 -16.51 0.12
CA VAL A 202 -13.23 -15.98 -0.84
C VAL A 202 -13.64 -17.11 -1.79
N PRO A 203 -14.94 -17.46 -1.87
CA PRO A 203 -15.41 -18.45 -2.83
C PRO A 203 -15.08 -18.08 -4.27
N ASP A 204 -14.65 -19.06 -5.06
CA ASP A 204 -14.25 -18.87 -6.47
C ASP A 204 -15.32 -18.17 -7.32
N ASN A 205 -16.61 -18.44 -7.05
CA ASN A 205 -17.72 -17.84 -7.79
C ASN A 205 -17.87 -16.34 -7.53
N LEU A 206 -17.31 -15.81 -6.43
CA LEU A 206 -17.29 -14.38 -6.16
C LEU A 206 -16.16 -13.68 -6.90
N ASN A 207 -15.03 -14.36 -7.14
CA ASN A 207 -13.95 -13.85 -7.99
C ASN A 207 -14.19 -14.17 -9.47
N PHE A 208 -15.38 -13.88 -9.99
CA PHE A 208 -15.74 -14.23 -11.37
C PHE A 208 -14.91 -13.47 -12.43
N ARG A 209 -14.33 -12.32 -12.06
CA ARG A 209 -13.38 -11.58 -12.91
C ARG A 209 -11.96 -12.14 -12.88
N ARG A 210 -11.68 -13.14 -12.03
CA ARG A 210 -10.36 -13.78 -11.86
C ARG A 210 -9.27 -12.76 -11.56
N VAL A 211 -9.58 -11.78 -10.73
CA VAL A 211 -8.60 -10.78 -10.32
C VAL A 211 -7.54 -11.43 -9.43
N GLN A 212 -6.29 -11.06 -9.65
CA GLN A 212 -5.21 -11.27 -8.69
C GLN A 212 -5.16 -10.01 -7.81
N PRO A 213 -5.36 -10.13 -6.48
CA PRO A 213 -5.27 -9.01 -5.56
C PRO A 213 -3.98 -8.21 -5.77
N CYS A 214 -4.10 -6.89 -5.72
CA CYS A 214 -2.95 -5.98 -5.74
C CYS A 214 -3.11 -4.81 -4.76
N GLN A 215 -4.34 -4.53 -4.30
CA GLN A 215 -4.63 -3.51 -3.31
C GLN A 215 -5.69 -4.01 -2.33
N ALA A 216 -5.56 -3.61 -1.07
CA ALA A 216 -6.56 -3.92 -0.06
C ALA A 216 -6.69 -2.74 0.91
N ALA A 217 -7.88 -2.60 1.48
CA ALA A 217 -8.17 -1.67 2.55
C ALA A 217 -9.07 -2.34 3.58
N PHE A 218 -9.00 -1.86 4.82
CA PHE A 218 -9.97 -2.21 5.84
C PHE A 218 -10.80 -0.97 6.17
N HIS A 219 -12.08 -1.17 6.39
CA HIS A 219 -13.00 -0.13 6.86
C HIS A 219 -14.21 -0.80 7.52
N ASN A 220 -14.54 -0.38 8.75
CA ASN A 220 -15.75 -0.82 9.47
C ASN A 220 -15.96 -2.34 9.52
N GLY A 221 -14.91 -3.08 9.90
CA GLY A 221 -14.97 -4.54 10.04
C GLY A 221 -14.95 -5.29 8.71
N LYS A 222 -14.66 -4.62 7.59
CA LYS A 222 -14.63 -5.26 6.27
C LYS A 222 -13.30 -5.02 5.59
N VAL A 223 -12.77 -6.05 4.94
CA VAL A 223 -11.62 -5.94 4.03
C VAL A 223 -12.14 -5.83 2.60
N PHE A 224 -11.75 -4.74 1.95
CA PHE A 224 -12.01 -4.46 0.54
C PHE A 224 -10.78 -4.86 -0.26
N ILE A 225 -10.98 -5.61 -1.34
CA ILE A 225 -9.90 -6.18 -2.15
C ILE A 225 -10.13 -5.78 -3.60
N MET A 226 -9.15 -5.10 -4.18
CA MET A 226 -9.05 -4.84 -5.61
C MET A 226 -7.86 -5.57 -6.19
N GLY A 227 -7.98 -5.95 -7.45
CA GLY A 227 -6.96 -6.72 -8.14
C GLY A 227 -6.73 -6.23 -9.56
N GLY A 228 -5.82 -6.92 -10.24
CA GLY A 228 -5.65 -6.81 -11.67
C GLY A 228 -5.97 -8.11 -12.38
N VAL A 229 -6.22 -8.02 -13.67
CA VAL A 229 -6.49 -9.16 -14.55
C VAL A 229 -5.31 -9.33 -15.51
N HIS A 230 -4.92 -10.59 -15.74
CA HIS A 230 -3.93 -10.95 -16.75
C HIS A 230 -4.60 -11.12 -18.12
N GLY A 231 -4.24 -10.25 -19.06
CA GLY A 231 -4.56 -10.35 -20.49
C GLY A 231 -3.29 -10.31 -21.34
N CYS A 232 -3.20 -9.38 -22.29
CA CYS A 232 -1.95 -9.04 -23.00
C CYS A 232 -0.91 -8.33 -22.10
N GLY A 233 -1.20 -8.23 -20.80
CA GLY A 233 -0.44 -7.59 -19.73
C GLY A 233 -1.25 -7.68 -18.44
N PHE A 234 -0.66 -7.30 -17.32
CA PHE A 234 -1.38 -7.19 -16.05
C PHE A 234 -1.99 -5.80 -15.94
N MET A 235 -3.32 -5.72 -15.76
CA MET A 235 -4.04 -4.44 -15.72
C MET A 235 -4.94 -4.37 -14.49
N PHE A 236 -4.83 -3.27 -13.75
CA PHE A 236 -5.69 -2.95 -12.63
C PHE A 236 -7.17 -2.89 -13.04
N GLU A 237 -8.03 -3.51 -12.23
CA GLU A 237 -9.47 -3.55 -12.43
C GLU A 237 -10.16 -2.64 -11.40
N SER A 238 -10.50 -1.41 -11.81
CA SER A 238 -11.16 -0.43 -10.94
C SER A 238 -12.68 -0.58 -10.89
N GLY A 239 -13.28 -1.43 -11.74
CA GLY A 239 -14.73 -1.63 -11.79
C GLY A 239 -15.27 -2.68 -10.81
N PHE A 240 -14.39 -3.35 -10.06
CA PHE A 240 -14.74 -4.54 -9.29
C PHE A 240 -14.03 -4.59 -7.95
N VAL A 241 -14.78 -4.89 -6.90
CA VAL A 241 -14.27 -5.03 -5.52
C VAL A 241 -14.82 -6.32 -4.92
N ILE A 242 -13.96 -7.05 -4.22
CA ILE A 242 -14.40 -8.10 -3.31
C ILE A 242 -14.42 -7.52 -1.91
N ARG A 243 -15.53 -7.68 -1.20
CA ARG A 243 -15.70 -7.21 0.18
C ARG A 243 -15.88 -8.42 1.09
N VAL A 244 -15.10 -8.46 2.18
CA VAL A 244 -15.07 -9.57 3.15
C VAL A 244 -15.37 -9.02 4.53
N ASP A 245 -16.41 -9.51 5.20
CA ASP A 245 -16.65 -9.20 6.61
C ASP A 245 -15.74 -10.07 7.48
N VAL A 246 -14.96 -9.42 8.35
CA VAL A 246 -13.94 -10.11 9.14
C VAL A 246 -14.52 -10.82 10.37
N ASN A 247 -15.76 -10.54 10.74
CA ASN A 247 -16.38 -11.10 11.94
C ASN A 247 -16.98 -12.48 11.68
N ASP A 248 -17.56 -12.69 10.50
CA ASP A 248 -18.20 -13.95 10.12
C ASP A 248 -17.57 -14.62 8.87
N GLY A 249 -16.59 -13.95 8.24
CA GLY A 249 -15.88 -14.45 7.05
C GLY A 249 -16.72 -14.42 5.78
N THR A 250 -17.93 -13.84 5.81
CA THR A 250 -18.78 -13.72 4.63
C THR A 250 -18.13 -12.80 3.60
N SER A 251 -18.36 -13.11 2.33
CA SER A 251 -17.75 -12.39 1.21
C SER A 251 -18.81 -12.07 0.17
N GLU A 252 -18.63 -10.95 -0.51
CA GLU A 252 -19.45 -10.54 -1.66
C GLU A 252 -18.60 -9.88 -2.75
N SER A 253 -19.14 -9.89 -3.96
CA SER A 253 -18.54 -9.30 -5.14
C SER A 253 -19.35 -8.09 -5.57
N ILE A 254 -18.71 -6.93 -5.70
CA ILE A 254 -19.37 -5.65 -5.94
C ILE A 254 -18.88 -5.08 -7.28
N GLU A 255 -19.82 -4.83 -8.20
CA GLU A 255 -19.54 -4.06 -9.41
C GLU A 255 -19.68 -2.56 -9.11
N VAL A 256 -18.53 -1.90 -8.97
CA VAL A 256 -18.43 -0.46 -8.75
C VAL A 256 -18.82 0.30 -10.02
N ILE A 257 -18.38 -0.20 -11.16
CA ILE A 257 -18.65 0.35 -12.49
C ILE A 257 -19.54 -0.65 -13.24
N ASP A 258 -20.60 -0.16 -13.87
CA ASP A 258 -21.42 -0.99 -14.76
C ASP A 258 -20.55 -1.57 -15.88
N PRO A 259 -20.58 -2.88 -16.16
CA PRO A 259 -19.80 -3.48 -17.25
C PRO A 259 -19.97 -2.77 -18.59
N ASN A 260 -21.15 -2.24 -18.89
CA ASN A 260 -21.42 -1.50 -20.13
C ASN A 260 -20.73 -0.14 -20.18
N ASP A 261 -20.48 0.46 -19.01
CA ASP A 261 -19.80 1.74 -18.86
C ASP A 261 -18.28 1.60 -18.72
N SER A 262 -17.78 0.37 -18.58
CA SER A 262 -16.34 0.11 -18.37
C SER A 262 -15.44 0.64 -19.50
N ILE A 263 -15.95 0.67 -20.74
CA ILE A 263 -15.25 1.19 -21.92
C ILE A 263 -15.56 2.66 -22.22
N ASN A 264 -16.53 3.26 -21.53
CA ASN A 264 -16.91 4.64 -21.74
C ASN A 264 -15.84 5.57 -21.11
N PRO A 265 -15.19 6.45 -21.90
CA PRO A 265 -14.13 7.33 -21.38
C PRO A 265 -14.64 8.38 -20.39
N ASN A 266 -15.96 8.61 -20.34
CA ASN A 266 -16.58 9.56 -19.41
C ASN A 266 -16.97 8.92 -18.06
N THR A 267 -16.80 7.60 -17.92
CA THR A 267 -17.09 6.90 -16.66
C THR A 267 -16.05 7.31 -15.61
N PRO A 268 -16.46 7.87 -14.46
CA PRO A 268 -15.54 8.23 -13.39
C PRO A 268 -14.81 6.99 -12.87
N LYS A 269 -13.50 6.92 -13.08
CA LYS A 269 -12.63 5.85 -12.58
C LYS A 269 -11.17 6.28 -12.62
N PRO A 270 -10.32 5.76 -11.71
CA PRO A 270 -8.89 6.01 -11.78
C PRO A 270 -8.29 5.47 -13.09
N PRO A 271 -7.39 6.22 -13.74
CA PRO A 271 -6.75 5.81 -15.00
C PRO A 271 -5.57 4.84 -14.79
N PHE A 272 -5.30 4.43 -13.56
CA PHE A 272 -4.13 3.65 -13.20
C PHE A 272 -4.12 2.28 -13.89
N SER A 273 -2.93 1.85 -14.28
CA SER A 273 -2.63 0.58 -14.95
C SER A 273 -1.78 -0.32 -14.02
N PHE A 274 -1.39 -1.52 -14.50
CA PHE A 274 -0.53 -2.45 -13.75
C PHE A 274 -1.13 -2.87 -12.39
N THR A 275 -0.51 -2.49 -11.28
CA THR A 275 -0.94 -2.80 -9.91
C THR A 275 -1.85 -1.73 -9.30
N GLY A 276 -2.30 -0.76 -10.09
CA GLY A 276 -3.19 0.32 -9.64
C GLY A 276 -2.42 1.50 -9.05
N ALA A 277 -2.96 2.06 -7.97
CA ALA A 277 -2.37 3.21 -7.31
C ALA A 277 -1.04 2.87 -6.59
N ARG A 278 -0.15 3.86 -6.48
CA ARG A 278 1.15 3.69 -5.77
C ARG A 278 1.00 3.70 -4.26
N CYS A 279 0.06 4.46 -3.74
CA CYS A 279 -0.28 4.50 -2.33
C CYS A 279 -1.79 4.43 -2.19
N THR A 280 -2.23 3.69 -1.18
CA THR A 280 -3.64 3.63 -0.80
C THR A 280 -3.78 3.78 0.70
N THR A 281 -4.86 4.43 1.15
CA THR A 281 -5.16 4.63 2.57
C THR A 281 -6.66 4.83 2.74
N VAL A 282 -7.19 4.57 3.94
CA VAL A 282 -8.58 4.92 4.27
C VAL A 282 -8.58 6.21 5.07
N ILE A 283 -9.28 7.23 4.58
CA ILE A 283 -9.40 8.54 5.23
C ILE A 283 -10.87 8.93 5.21
N GLY A 284 -11.44 9.25 6.39
CA GLY A 284 -12.82 9.71 6.50
C GLY A 284 -13.87 8.71 5.94
N GLY A 285 -13.56 7.41 5.95
CA GLY A 285 -14.42 6.36 5.38
C GLY A 285 -14.41 6.28 3.85
N ALA A 286 -13.46 6.94 3.20
CA ALA A 286 -13.17 6.79 1.77
C ALA A 286 -11.84 6.06 1.57
N TRP A 287 -11.80 5.13 0.62
CA TRP A 287 -10.56 4.46 0.25
C TRP A 287 -9.85 5.30 -0.82
N MET A 288 -8.77 5.94 -0.44
CA MET A 288 -7.96 6.81 -1.27
C MET A 288 -6.99 5.99 -2.12
N HIS A 289 -6.91 6.32 -3.39
CA HIS A 289 -6.00 5.79 -4.40
C HIS A 289 -5.17 6.95 -4.94
N ILE A 290 -3.93 7.05 -4.49
CA ILE A 290 -3.08 8.22 -4.66
C ILE A 290 -2.00 7.90 -5.68
N SER A 291 -2.06 8.59 -6.83
CA SER A 291 -1.10 8.48 -7.92
C SER A 291 -0.96 7.07 -8.49
N GLY A 292 -0.35 6.93 -9.66
CA GLY A 292 -0.13 5.65 -10.30
C GLY A 292 0.72 5.77 -11.55
N ALA A 293 0.70 4.71 -12.34
CA ALA A 293 1.23 4.72 -13.69
C ALA A 293 0.09 4.47 -14.67
N CYS A 294 0.04 5.21 -15.77
CA CYS A 294 -0.83 4.94 -16.90
C CYS A 294 -0.03 4.26 -18.01
N LEU A 295 -0.64 3.27 -18.67
CA LEU A 295 -0.02 2.61 -19.81
C LEU A 295 0.20 3.60 -20.97
N GLN A 296 1.41 3.62 -21.53
CA GLN A 296 1.76 4.38 -22.73
C GLN A 296 2.29 3.42 -23.79
N GLY A 297 1.44 3.08 -24.77
CA GLY A 297 1.78 2.06 -25.77
C GLY A 297 1.80 0.65 -25.15
N MET A 298 2.64 -0.25 -25.68
CA MET A 298 2.67 -1.66 -25.23
C MET A 298 3.62 -1.93 -24.06
N CYS A 299 4.68 -1.13 -23.92
CA CYS A 299 5.78 -1.43 -23.00
C CYS A 299 6.22 -0.24 -22.14
N ASN A 300 5.57 0.92 -22.26
CA ASN A 300 5.95 2.10 -21.51
C ASN A 300 4.82 2.54 -20.58
N SER A 301 5.14 3.41 -19.63
CA SER A 301 4.17 4.01 -18.74
C SER A 301 4.52 5.45 -18.43
N THR A 302 3.51 6.27 -18.20
CA THR A 302 3.68 7.64 -17.71
C THR A 302 3.18 7.73 -16.28
N PHE A 303 3.84 8.57 -15.47
CA PHE A 303 3.34 8.92 -14.16
C PHE A 303 1.95 9.58 -14.29
N ASN A 304 1.07 9.28 -13.33
CA ASN A 304 -0.21 9.96 -13.17
C ASN A 304 -0.33 10.43 -11.73
N GLY A 305 -0.52 11.75 -11.56
CA GLY A 305 -0.60 12.40 -10.27
C GLY A 305 -2.00 12.41 -9.65
N GLU A 306 -3.02 11.95 -10.36
CA GLU A 306 -4.40 12.09 -9.91
C GLU A 306 -4.62 11.37 -8.57
N VAL A 307 -5.53 11.92 -7.77
CA VAL A 307 -6.00 11.28 -6.55
C VAL A 307 -7.48 10.95 -6.71
N TRP A 308 -7.81 9.69 -6.46
CA TRP A 308 -9.16 9.16 -6.54
C TRP A 308 -9.58 8.59 -5.20
N ALA A 309 -10.84 8.72 -4.85
CA ALA A 309 -11.45 8.14 -3.66
C ALA A 309 -12.56 7.19 -4.09
N LEU A 310 -12.58 5.98 -3.53
CA LEU A 310 -13.76 5.14 -3.54
C LEU A 310 -14.59 5.51 -2.29
N VAL A 311 -15.68 6.25 -2.52
CA VAL A 311 -16.55 6.77 -1.46
C VAL A 311 -17.75 5.86 -1.21
N GLY A 312 -18.31 5.95 0.00
CA GLY A 312 -19.46 5.15 0.39
C GLY A 312 -19.13 3.67 0.53
N LEU A 313 -18.02 3.33 1.19
CA LEU A 313 -17.55 1.94 1.37
C LEU A 313 -18.59 1.01 2.04
N ASP A 314 -19.45 1.57 2.91
CA ASP A 314 -20.56 0.85 3.55
C ASP A 314 -21.82 0.73 2.66
N SER A 315 -21.87 1.43 1.52
CA SER A 315 -22.94 1.31 0.54
C SER A 315 -22.91 -0.06 -0.16
N PRO A 316 -24.06 -0.58 -0.63
CA PRO A 316 -24.07 -1.71 -1.56
C PRO A 316 -23.33 -1.43 -2.87
N LYS A 317 -23.22 -0.15 -3.27
CA LYS A 317 -22.51 0.27 -4.48
C LYS A 317 -21.67 1.53 -4.17
N PRO A 318 -20.38 1.38 -3.81
CA PRO A 318 -19.49 2.51 -3.65
C PRO A 318 -19.21 3.16 -5.01
N GLN A 319 -18.71 4.40 -5.01
CA GLN A 319 -18.51 5.18 -6.23
C GLN A 319 -17.13 5.83 -6.26
N TRP A 320 -16.57 5.97 -7.46
CA TRP A 320 -15.33 6.70 -7.67
C TRP A 320 -15.58 8.19 -7.71
N GLN A 321 -14.77 8.93 -6.96
CA GLN A 321 -14.71 10.39 -6.97
C GLN A 321 -13.25 10.82 -7.17
N ARG A 322 -12.99 11.62 -8.20
CA ARG A 322 -11.70 12.29 -8.36
C ARG A 322 -11.65 13.49 -7.40
N LEU A 323 -10.50 13.69 -6.75
CA LEU A 323 -10.25 14.92 -6.01
C LEU A 323 -9.58 15.96 -6.92
N ASP A 324 -9.89 17.22 -6.69
CA ASP A 324 -9.42 18.33 -7.53
C ASP A 324 -8.03 18.82 -7.12
N PHE A 325 -7.07 17.89 -7.17
CA PHE A 325 -5.64 18.16 -7.07
C PHE A 325 -4.85 16.95 -7.57
N ASP A 326 -3.62 17.20 -8.01
CA ASP A 326 -2.72 16.17 -8.50
C ASP A 326 -1.39 16.19 -7.72
N ILE A 327 -0.83 15.01 -7.47
CA ILE A 327 0.55 14.85 -7.02
C ILE A 327 1.45 15.29 -8.19
N PRO A 328 2.35 16.26 -8.00
CA PRO A 328 3.25 16.68 -9.07
C PRO A 328 4.18 15.54 -9.51
N ASP A 329 4.38 15.41 -10.83
CA ASP A 329 5.40 14.52 -11.39
C ASP A 329 6.78 15.11 -11.15
N ASN A 330 7.51 14.51 -10.22
CA ASN A 330 8.86 14.92 -9.88
C ASN A 330 9.84 13.76 -10.11
N GLY A 331 9.56 12.91 -11.09
CA GLY A 331 10.25 11.63 -11.29
C GLY A 331 9.54 10.49 -10.57
N ALA A 332 10.17 9.31 -10.52
CA ALA A 332 9.66 8.22 -9.70
C ALA A 332 9.71 8.65 -8.22
N ASN A 333 8.60 9.23 -7.71
CA ASN A 333 8.49 9.69 -6.33
C ASN A 333 9.01 8.61 -5.38
N SER A 334 10.15 8.89 -4.73
CA SER A 334 10.78 8.00 -3.76
C SER A 334 9.98 7.93 -2.45
N ILE A 335 9.10 8.91 -2.23
CA ILE A 335 8.20 9.04 -1.07
C ILE A 335 6.78 9.25 -1.57
N LEU A 336 5.88 8.38 -1.12
CA LEU A 336 4.45 8.62 -1.18
C LEU A 336 3.80 7.93 0.02
N VAL A 337 3.34 8.73 0.98
CA VAL A 337 2.80 8.21 2.24
C VAL A 337 1.75 9.18 2.79
N THR A 338 0.88 8.68 3.65
CA THR A 338 -0.18 9.47 4.28
C THR A 338 -0.09 9.43 5.79
N ASP A 339 -0.41 10.56 6.44
CA ASP A 339 -0.83 10.58 7.84
C ASP A 339 -2.36 10.44 7.85
N PRO A 340 -2.93 9.31 8.31
CA PRO A 340 -4.38 9.15 8.38
C PRO A 340 -5.00 9.87 9.58
N ALA A 341 -4.22 10.22 10.62
CA ALA A 341 -4.72 10.90 11.82
C ALA A 341 -4.92 12.41 11.57
N VAL A 342 -4.03 13.00 10.78
CA VAL A 342 -4.17 14.33 10.21
C VAL A 342 -4.13 14.14 8.71
N PRO A 343 -5.28 14.09 8.00
CA PRO A 343 -5.42 13.52 6.67
C PRO A 343 -4.52 14.25 5.66
N THR A 344 -3.27 13.84 5.59
CA THR A 344 -2.18 14.58 4.94
C THR A 344 -1.45 13.63 4.03
N ILE A 345 -1.22 14.07 2.80
CA ILE A 345 -0.41 13.36 1.81
C ILE A 345 0.98 13.98 1.79
N TYR A 346 1.99 13.13 1.92
CA TYR A 346 3.38 13.49 1.71
C TYR A 346 3.87 12.84 0.41
N GLY A 347 4.39 13.66 -0.48
CA GLY A 347 5.01 13.22 -1.73
C GLY A 347 6.42 13.79 -1.81
N GLY A 348 7.39 13.03 -2.29
CA GLY A 348 8.75 13.54 -2.38
C GLY A 348 9.65 12.79 -3.32
N SER A 349 10.62 13.53 -3.85
CA SER A 349 11.68 13.01 -4.71
C SER A 349 12.95 13.85 -4.57
N PRO A 350 14.12 13.35 -5.00
CA PRO A 350 15.35 14.12 -5.02
C PRO A 350 15.24 15.46 -5.79
N SER A 351 14.44 15.52 -6.85
CA SER A 351 14.33 16.72 -7.71
C SER A 351 13.40 17.79 -7.15
N ALA A 352 12.37 17.42 -6.39
CA ALA A 352 11.38 18.36 -5.86
C ALA A 352 11.50 18.66 -4.36
N GLY A 353 12.23 17.82 -3.63
CA GLY A 353 12.19 17.83 -2.17
C GLY A 353 10.97 17.10 -1.63
N LEU A 354 10.61 17.40 -0.39
CA LEU A 354 9.44 16.84 0.29
C LEU A 354 8.29 17.84 0.23
N LEU A 355 7.15 17.38 -0.25
CA LEU A 355 5.91 18.12 -0.44
C LEU A 355 4.82 17.59 0.49
N ARG A 356 3.92 18.47 0.90
CA ARG A 356 2.78 18.17 1.77
C ARG A 356 1.49 18.75 1.18
N ALA A 357 0.39 18.02 1.28
CA ALA A 357 -0.96 18.53 1.09
C ALA A 357 -1.90 17.97 2.16
N THR A 358 -2.66 18.83 2.83
CA THR A 358 -3.69 18.43 3.79
C THR A 358 -5.03 18.30 3.06
N LEU A 359 -5.70 17.16 3.22
CA LEU A 359 -7.05 16.92 2.74
C LEU A 359 -8.05 17.57 3.70
N ASN A 360 -8.91 18.44 3.18
CA ASN A 360 -9.95 19.11 3.95
C ASN A 360 -11.28 18.34 3.94
#